data_AF-W2TAQ8-F1
#
_entry.id   AF-W2TAQ8-F1
#
_cell.length_a   1.000
_cell.length_b   1.000
_cell.length_c   1.000
_cell.angle_alpha   90.00
_cell.angle_beta   90.00
_cell.angle_gamma   90.00
#
_symmetry.space_group_name_H-M   'P 1'
#
loop_
_entity.id
_entity.type
_entity.pdbx_description
1 polymer ?
#
loop_
_entity_poly.entity_id
_entity_poly.type
_entity_poly.pdbx_seq_one_letter_code
_entity_poly.pdbx_strand_id
1 'polypeptide(L)'
;MLTRRCSVICARQLSAKQLVYAEYGDPAKVLKLQRIDLNDTPPAGHVHVKWIAAPINPADINTLQGVYPIKPQLPAVAGNEGYGRVEKERSGSIYRLGDI
;
A
#
# COMPACT_ATOMS: atom_id res chain seq x y z
N MET A 1 42.80 -2.78 -23.82
CA MET A 1 41.72 -1.81 -23.56
C MET A 1 40.38 -2.55 -23.50
N LEU A 2 39.84 -2.83 -22.31
CA LEU A 2 38.48 -3.37 -22.15
C LEU A 2 37.54 -2.22 -21.79
N THR A 3 36.70 -1.82 -22.73
CA THR A 3 35.60 -0.88 -22.50
C THR A 3 34.54 -1.53 -21.60
N ARG A 4 34.48 -1.12 -20.33
CA ARG A 4 33.35 -1.41 -19.44
C ARG A 4 32.11 -0.69 -19.99
N ARG A 5 31.18 -1.43 -20.59
CA ARG A 5 29.83 -0.93 -20.85
C ARG A 5 29.12 -0.78 -19.50
N CYS A 6 29.02 0.46 -19.03
CA CYS A 6 28.12 0.81 -17.95
C CYS A 6 26.70 0.80 -18.51
N SER A 7 26.00 -0.32 -18.42
CA SER A 7 24.57 -0.36 -18.69
C SER A 7 23.87 0.36 -17.55
N VAL A 8 23.36 1.56 -17.82
CA VAL A 8 22.45 2.24 -16.91
C VAL A 8 21.19 1.39 -16.82
N ILE A 9 21.03 0.66 -15.73
CA ILE A 9 19.77 -0.03 -15.43
C ILE A 9 18.77 1.06 -15.03
N CYS A 10 17.94 1.49 -15.97
CA CYS A 10 16.79 2.32 -15.67
C CYS A 10 15.72 1.42 -15.05
N ALA A 11 15.74 1.27 -13.73
CA ALA A 11 14.68 0.60 -13.01
C ALA A 11 13.49 1.56 -12.87
N ARG A 12 12.29 1.13 -13.26
CA ARG A 12 11.07 1.85 -12.92
C ARG A 12 10.87 1.80 -11.40
N GLN A 13 10.68 2.96 -10.79
CA GLN A 13 10.29 3.10 -9.39
C GLN A 13 8.78 3.29 -9.32
N LEU A 14 8.05 2.34 -8.73
CA LEU A 14 6.63 2.51 -8.44
C LEU A 14 6.50 3.29 -7.13
N SER A 15 5.57 4.22 -7.04
CA SER A 15 5.31 4.93 -5.79
C SER A 15 3.80 5.01 -5.53
N ALA A 16 3.41 4.96 -4.26
CA ALA A 16 2.03 5.08 -3.82
C ALA A 16 1.90 6.13 -2.72
N LYS A 17 0.66 6.57 -2.48
CA LYS A 17 0.31 7.40 -1.33
C LYS A 17 -0.53 6.58 -0.37
N GLN A 18 -0.32 6.78 0.93
CA GLN A 18 -1.06 6.11 1.99
C GLN A 18 -1.34 7.08 3.14
N LEU A 19 -2.46 6.87 3.83
CA LEU A 19 -2.77 7.55 5.08
C LEU A 19 -2.26 6.69 6.24
N VAL A 20 -1.35 7.23 7.04
CA VAL A 20 -0.66 6.52 8.11
C VAL A 20 -0.88 7.23 9.44
N TYR A 21 -0.97 6.44 10.52
CA TYR A 21 -1.00 6.93 11.89
C TYR A 21 0.04 6.18 12.73
N ALA A 22 0.79 6.92 13.54
CA ALA A 22 1.84 6.38 14.42
C ALA A 22 1.42 6.34 15.90
N GLU A 23 0.25 6.90 16.21
CA GLU A 23 -0.38 6.93 17.52
C GLU A 23 -1.91 6.93 17.34
N TYR A 24 -2.63 6.48 18.37
CA TYR A 24 -4.09 6.53 18.39
C TYR A 24 -4.58 7.92 18.82
N GLY A 25 -5.71 8.37 18.27
CA GLY A 25 -6.30 9.64 18.67
C GLY A 25 -7.35 10.17 17.70
N ASP A 26 -7.60 11.47 17.78
CA ASP A 26 -8.48 12.19 16.86
C ASP A 26 -7.97 12.01 15.41
N PRO A 27 -8.77 11.41 14.50
CA PRO A 27 -8.37 11.16 13.11
C PRO A 27 -7.80 12.39 12.40
N ALA A 28 -8.35 13.58 12.68
CA ALA A 28 -7.91 14.82 12.06
C ALA A 28 -6.49 15.25 12.48
N LYS A 29 -6.01 14.77 13.63
CA LYS A 29 -4.70 15.11 14.19
C LYS A 29 -3.64 14.06 13.87
N VAL A 30 -4.01 12.78 13.98
CA VAL A 30 -3.07 11.66 13.92
C VAL A 30 -2.81 11.15 12.50
N LEU A 31 -3.77 11.29 11.57
CA LEU A 31 -3.57 10.85 10.19
C LEU A 31 -2.59 11.76 9.44
N LYS A 32 -1.64 11.14 8.74
CA LYS A 32 -0.70 11.81 7.85
C LYS A 32 -0.67 11.13 6.49
N LEU A 33 -0.69 11.93 5.43
CA LEU A 33 -0.45 11.45 4.08
C LEU A 33 1.05 11.23 3.89
N GLN A 34 1.43 10.01 3.52
CA GLN A 34 2.81 9.64 3.22
C GLN A 34 2.92 9.09 1.80
N ARG A 35 4.05 9.35 1.15
CA ARG A 35 4.43 8.68 -0.09
C ARG A 35 5.39 7.54 0.24
N ILE A 36 5.17 6.40 -0.38
CA ILE A 36 6.06 5.25 -0.29
C ILE A 36 6.52 4.84 -1.67
N ASP A 37 7.73 4.29 -1.73
CA ASP A 37 8.21 3.60 -2.90
C ASP A 37 7.88 2.12 -2.77
N LEU A 38 7.42 1.55 -3.87
CA LEU A 38 7.10 0.15 -4.02
C LEU A 38 8.10 -0.47 -4.98
N ASN A 39 8.50 -1.71 -4.69
CA ASN A 39 9.23 -2.50 -5.66
C ASN A 39 8.40 -2.61 -6.93
N ASP A 40 9.06 -2.63 -8.09
CA ASP A 40 8.32 -2.74 -9.35
C ASP A 40 7.61 -4.11 -9.46
N THR A 41 8.13 -5.14 -8.79
CA THR A 41 7.58 -6.50 -8.80
C THR A 41 7.06 -6.88 -7.41
N PRO A 42 5.81 -7.37 -7.26
CA PRO A 42 5.29 -7.83 -5.98
C PRO A 42 6.01 -9.09 -5.48
N PRO A 43 5.93 -9.43 -4.18
CA PRO A 43 6.42 -10.72 -3.66
C PRO A 43 5.76 -11.93 -4.35
N ALA A 44 6.37 -13.11 -4.23
CA ALA A 44 5.75 -14.34 -4.79
C ALA A 44 4.38 -14.58 -4.13
N GLY A 45 3.40 -15.03 -4.91
CA GLY A 45 2.03 -15.20 -4.42
C GLY A 45 1.22 -13.91 -4.24
N HIS A 46 1.81 -12.73 -4.45
CA HIS A 46 1.17 -11.43 -4.22
C HIS A 46 0.89 -10.68 -5.52
N VAL A 47 0.07 -9.64 -5.40
CA VAL A 47 -0.24 -8.69 -6.46
C VAL A 47 -0.04 -7.25 -5.97
N HIS A 48 0.22 -6.33 -6.90
CA HIS A 48 0.00 -4.91 -6.64
C HIS A 48 -1.40 -4.53 -7.10
N VAL A 49 -2.14 -3.93 -6.19
CA VAL A 49 -3.49 -3.41 -6.44
C VAL A 49 -3.42 -1.90 -6.54
N LYS A 50 -4.00 -1.35 -7.59
CA LYS A 50 -4.34 0.08 -7.66
C LYS A 50 -5.73 0.28 -7.10
N TRP A 51 -5.76 0.85 -5.90
CA TRP A 51 -7.01 1.26 -5.26
C TRP A 51 -7.71 2.34 -6.08
N ILE A 52 -9.01 2.14 -6.32
CA ILE A 52 -9.89 3.06 -7.06
C ILE A 52 -10.75 3.85 -6.09
N ALA A 53 -11.32 3.15 -5.09
CA ALA A 53 -12.12 3.76 -4.03
C ALA A 53 -11.96 2.98 -2.73
N ALA A 54 -12.04 3.68 -1.59
CA ALA A 54 -12.13 3.08 -0.26
C ALA A 54 -13.17 3.88 0.54
N PRO A 55 -14.17 3.23 1.15
CA PRO A 55 -15.11 3.92 2.02
C PRO A 55 -14.45 4.34 3.34
N ILE A 56 -15.10 5.26 4.04
CA ILE A 56 -14.74 5.63 5.42
C ILE A 56 -15.88 5.18 6.32
N ASN A 57 -15.66 4.10 7.05
CA ASN A 57 -16.65 3.49 7.93
C ASN A 57 -16.39 3.86 9.40
N PRO A 58 -17.41 3.71 10.28
CA PRO A 58 -17.23 3.92 11.72
C PRO A 58 -16.10 3.06 12.33
N ALA A 59 -15.90 1.83 11.83
CA ALA A 59 -14.82 0.96 12.30
C ALA A 59 -13.42 1.54 12.00
N ASP A 60 -13.22 2.18 10.85
CA ASP A 60 -11.95 2.82 10.50
C ASP A 60 -11.62 3.95 11.49
N ILE A 61 -12.63 4.77 11.80
CA ILE A 61 -12.53 5.87 12.78
C ILE A 61 -12.25 5.32 14.18
N ASN A 62 -12.97 4.28 14.60
CA ASN A 62 -12.77 3.64 15.90
C ASN A 62 -11.37 3.03 16.05
N THR A 63 -10.82 2.47 14.96
CA THR A 63 -9.44 1.94 14.95
C THR A 63 -8.43 3.06 15.13
N LEU A 64 -8.60 4.20 14.44
CA LEU A 64 -7.75 5.38 14.60
C LEU A 64 -7.81 5.96 16.01
N GLN A 65 -9.00 5.98 16.61
CA GLN A 65 -9.20 6.42 17.99
C GLN A 65 -8.68 5.41 19.03
N GLY A 66 -8.32 4.19 18.61
CA GLY A 66 -7.82 3.14 19.50
C GLY A 66 -8.88 2.44 20.35
N VAL A 67 -10.16 2.61 20.00
CA VAL A 67 -11.31 2.04 20.71
C VAL A 67 -11.88 0.79 20.01
N TYR A 68 -11.44 0.50 18.78
CA TYR A 68 -11.78 -0.75 18.12
C TYR A 68 -11.05 -1.94 18.78
N PRO A 69 -11.67 -3.14 18.91
CA PRO A 69 -11.07 -4.27 19.60
C PRO A 69 -9.76 -4.76 18.97
N ILE A 70 -9.67 -4.68 17.64
CA ILE A 70 -8.47 -5.05 16.90
C ILE A 70 -7.57 -3.82 16.78
N LYS A 71 -6.33 -3.96 17.27
CA LYS A 71 -5.34 -2.89 17.30
C LYS A 71 -4.15 -3.26 16.40
N PRO A 72 -4.04 -2.67 15.19
CA PRO A 72 -2.88 -2.85 14.33
C PRO A 72 -1.58 -2.43 15.04
N GLN A 73 -0.46 -3.05 14.67
CA GLN A 73 0.85 -2.58 15.11
C GLN A 73 1.13 -1.21 14.50
N LEU A 74 1.55 -0.26 15.33
CA LEU A 74 1.87 1.10 14.89
C LEU A 74 3.34 1.16 14.40
N PRO A 75 3.64 1.97 13.36
CA PRO A 75 2.72 2.76 12.55
C PRO A 75 1.87 1.88 11.60
N ALA A 76 0.62 2.28 11.37
CA ALA A 76 -0.33 1.53 10.55
C ALA A 76 -0.96 2.38 9.45
N VAL A 77 -1.36 1.73 8.36
CA VAL A 77 -2.14 2.34 7.26
C VAL A 77 -3.62 2.32 7.64
N ALA A 78 -4.32 3.42 7.43
CA ALA A 78 -5.73 3.56 7.73
C ALA A 78 -6.63 2.99 6.61
N GLY A 79 -7.83 2.53 7.00
CA GLY A 79 -8.82 1.93 6.10
C GLY A 79 -8.73 0.41 6.08
N ASN A 80 -9.87 -0.27 6.23
CA ASN A 80 -9.93 -1.74 6.30
C ASN A 80 -10.39 -2.41 4.99
N GLU A 81 -10.92 -1.64 4.04
CA GLU A 81 -11.46 -2.17 2.79
C GLU A 81 -11.31 -1.19 1.62
N GLY A 82 -11.51 -1.71 0.41
CA GLY A 82 -11.49 -0.91 -0.79
C GLY A 82 -11.84 -1.71 -2.05
N TYR A 83 -12.08 -0.98 -3.12
CA TYR A 83 -12.26 -1.48 -4.48
C TYR A 83 -11.05 -1.09 -5.31
N GLY A 84 -10.45 -2.04 -6.01
CA GLY A 84 -9.20 -1.83 -6.74
C GLY A 84 -9.11 -2.70 -7.99
N ARG A 85 -8.01 -2.54 -8.71
CA ARG A 85 -7.65 -3.38 -9.85
C ARG A 85 -6.24 -3.91 -9.67
N VAL A 86 -6.02 -5.17 -10.03
CA VAL A 86 -4.67 -5.74 -10.10
C VAL A 86 -3.88 -5.08 -11.24
N GLU A 87 -2.81 -4.37 -10.89
CA GLU A 87 -1.87 -3.74 -11.84
C GLU A 87 -0.64 -4.61 -12.12
N LYS A 88 -0.28 -5.50 -11.19
CA LYS A 88 0.82 -6.47 -11.36
C LYS A 88 0.59 -7.72 -10.55
N GLU A 89 1.01 -8.86 -11.09
CA GLU A 89 1.03 -10.14 -10.38
C GLU A 89 2.44 -10.73 -10.38
N ARG A 90 2.68 -11.66 -9.46
CA ARG A 90 3.84 -12.57 -9.52
C ARG A 90 3.38 -14.01 -9.46
N SER A 91 4.21 -14.90 -10.00
CA SER A 91 4.02 -16.35 -9.94
C SER A 91 3.61 -16.80 -8.54
N GLY A 92 2.63 -17.70 -8.50
CA GLY A 92 1.98 -18.18 -7.27
C GLY A 92 0.70 -17.42 -6.91
N SER A 93 0.41 -16.28 -7.54
CA SER A 93 -0.90 -15.62 -7.34
C SER A 93 -1.98 -16.28 -8.19
N ILE A 94 -3.18 -16.40 -7.61
CA ILE A 94 -4.40 -16.83 -8.32
C ILE A 94 -5.06 -15.69 -9.10
N TYR A 95 -4.72 -14.44 -8.79
CA TYR A 95 -5.25 -13.25 -9.45
C TYR A 95 -4.43 -12.89 -10.69
N ARG A 96 -5.09 -12.24 -11.64
CA ARG A 96 -4.52 -11.84 -12.92
C ARG A 96 -4.50 -10.33 -13.12
N LEU A 97 -3.55 -9.86 -13.92
CA LEU A 97 -3.49 -8.47 -14.39
C LEU A 97 -4.85 -8.04 -14.95
N GLY A 98 -5.44 -7.00 -14.38
CA GLY A 98 -6.73 -6.46 -14.78
C GLY A 98 -7.93 -6.93 -13.96
N ASP A 99 -7.77 -7.96 -13.12
CA ASP A 99 -8.80 -8.41 -12.17
C ASP A 99 -9.21 -7.29 -11.21
N ILE A 100 -10.45 -7.38 -10.73
CA ILE A 100 -11.15 -6.40 -9.89
C ILE A 100 -11.51 -7.03 -8.55
#